data_AF-A0A1I5X388-F1
#
_entry.id   AF-A0A1I5X388-F1
#
_cell.length_a   1.000
_cell.length_b   1.000
_cell.length_c   1.000
_cell.angle_alpha   90.00
_cell.angle_beta   90.00
_cell.angle_gamma   90.00
#
_symmetry.space_group_name_H-M   'P 1'
#
loop_
_entity.id
_entity.type
_entity.pdbx_description
1 polymer ?
#
loop_
_entity_poly.entity_id
_entity_poly.type
_entity_poly.pdbx_seq_one_letter_code
_entity_poly.pdbx_strand_id
1 'polypeptide(L)'
;MKFVFIAKHRAIWPVAWLCDALGVSRSGFHAWLNRSPGARSRSDEELGGKVKASFMASDRTYGARRVWRDLLADGADCGLHQIKRLMRLQGLRARPRRRRLPKDSGDRQLETVPANLLDRSSPPSGRTRSGSPTLRISGRPRAGSRSQQ
;
A
#
# COMPACT_ATOMS: atom_id res chain seq x y z
N MET A 1 -19.28 27.94 16.71
CA MET A 1 -18.17 27.30 17.46
C MET A 1 -18.15 27.69 18.95
N LYS A 2 -19.29 27.80 19.66
CA LYS A 2 -19.31 28.24 21.07
C LYS A 2 -19.03 27.08 22.06
N PHE A 3 -19.69 25.93 21.87
CA PHE A 3 -19.52 24.78 22.78
C PHE A 3 -18.12 24.15 22.76
N VAL A 4 -17.44 24.18 21.61
CA VAL A 4 -16.05 23.70 21.49
C VAL A 4 -15.09 24.55 22.32
N PHE A 5 -15.30 25.88 22.36
CA PHE A 5 -14.52 26.78 23.19
C PHE A 5 -14.74 26.48 24.67
N ILE A 6 -16.00 26.34 25.09
CA ILE A 6 -16.37 25.99 26.47
C ILE A 6 -15.72 24.67 26.89
N ALA A 7 -15.78 23.65 26.02
CA ALA A 7 -15.18 22.34 26.30
C ALA A 7 -13.65 22.39 26.47
N LYS A 8 -12.95 23.25 25.71
CA LYS A 8 -11.49 23.43 25.84
C LYS A 8 -11.11 24.17 27.11
N HIS A 9 -11.88 25.17 27.52
CA HIS A 9 -11.55 26.05 28.64
C HIS A 9 -12.23 25.69 29.97
N ARG A 10 -13.03 24.62 30.01
CA ARG A 10 -13.73 24.14 31.23
C ARG A 10 -12.81 23.76 32.41
N ALA A 11 -11.52 23.55 32.15
CA ALA A 11 -10.53 23.24 33.18
C ALA A 11 -9.96 24.50 33.86
N ILE A 12 -10.10 25.67 33.23
CA ILE A 12 -9.56 26.94 33.71
C ILE A 12 -10.67 27.76 34.38
N TRP A 13 -11.87 27.77 33.79
CA TRP A 13 -13.01 28.54 34.30
C TRP A 13 -14.26 27.68 34.48
N PRO A 14 -15.13 28.03 35.45
CA PRO A 14 -16.41 27.35 35.63
C PRO A 14 -17.26 27.41 34.35
N VAL A 15 -17.84 26.27 33.99
CA VAL A 15 -18.71 26.14 32.80
C VAL A 15 -19.89 27.12 32.85
N ALA A 16 -20.45 27.37 34.04
CA ALA A 16 -21.54 28.33 34.21
C ALA A 16 -21.13 29.74 33.74
N TRP A 17 -19.95 30.19 34.16
CA TRP A 17 -19.41 31.50 33.77
C TRP A 17 -19.16 31.58 32.26
N LEU A 18 -18.59 30.53 31.67
CA LEU A 18 -18.36 30.46 30.22
C LEU A 18 -19.67 30.44 29.40
N CYS A 19 -20.69 29.76 29.90
CA CYS A 19 -22.01 29.72 29.27
C CYS A 19 -22.68 31.10 29.29
N ASP A 20 -22.62 31.77 30.43
CA ASP A 20 -23.19 33.12 30.61
C ASP A 20 -22.44 34.14 29.73
N ALA A 21 -21.10 34.11 29.72
CA ALA A 21 -20.28 34.99 28.88
C ALA A 21 -20.49 34.82 27.37
N LEU A 22 -20.84 33.60 26.91
CA LEU A 22 -21.07 33.30 25.49
C LEU A 22 -22.55 33.34 25.08
N GLY A 23 -23.45 33.61 26.03
CA GLY A 23 -24.90 33.64 25.82
C GLY A 23 -25.44 32.28 25.36
N VAL A 24 -25.00 31.18 25.97
CA VAL A 24 -25.51 29.83 25.68
C VAL A 24 -26.10 29.19 26.94
N SER A 25 -27.14 28.38 26.77
CA SER A 25 -27.74 27.68 27.90
C SER A 25 -26.82 26.55 28.40
N ARG A 26 -26.75 26.40 29.73
CA ARG A 26 -26.02 25.30 30.38
C ARG A 26 -26.57 23.94 29.95
N SER A 27 -27.90 23.81 29.87
CA SER A 27 -28.58 22.62 29.36
C SER A 27 -28.21 22.32 27.92
N GLY A 28 -28.07 23.34 27.06
CA GLY A 28 -27.59 23.20 25.68
C GLY A 28 -26.15 22.72 25.60
N PHE A 29 -25.26 23.23 26.46
CA PHE A 29 -23.87 22.76 26.55
C PHE A 29 -23.80 21.28 26.98
N HIS A 30 -24.51 20.90 28.04
CA HIS A 30 -24.54 19.51 28.50
C HIS A 30 -25.22 18.57 27.50
N ALA A 31 -26.29 19.02 26.83
CA ALA A 31 -26.93 18.26 25.76
C ALA A 31 -26.00 18.09 24.54
N TRP A 32 -25.18 19.08 24.22
CA TRP A 32 -24.14 18.98 23.19
C TRP A 32 -23.02 18.03 23.62
N LEU A 33 -22.59 18.09 24.88
CA LEU A 33 -21.56 17.21 25.45
C LEU A 33 -22.01 15.74 25.49
N ASN A 34 -23.28 15.53 25.86
CA ASN A 34 -23.90 14.21 25.96
C ASN A 34 -24.49 13.72 24.65
N ARG A 35 -24.42 14.53 23.58
CA ARG A 35 -24.85 14.12 22.25
C ARG A 35 -23.90 13.03 21.78
N SER A 36 -24.29 11.78 22.06
CA SER A 36 -23.55 10.61 21.61
C SER A 36 -23.28 10.71 20.11
N PRO A 37 -22.11 10.23 19.64
CA PRO A 37 -21.89 10.03 18.22
C PRO A 37 -23.10 9.29 17.64
N GLY A 38 -23.84 9.95 16.76
CA GLY A 38 -25.06 9.39 16.17
C GLY A 38 -24.75 8.07 15.46
N ALA A 39 -25.76 7.27 15.12
CA ALA A 39 -25.57 5.96 14.46
C ALA A 39 -24.55 6.00 13.29
N ARG A 40 -24.58 7.07 12.49
CA ARG A 40 -23.62 7.34 11.41
C ARG A 40 -22.16 7.42 11.86
N SER A 41 -21.89 7.97 13.04
CA SER A 41 -20.54 8.07 13.58
C SER A 41 -20.00 6.72 14.08
N ARG A 42 -20.87 5.81 14.54
CA ARG A 42 -20.47 4.44 14.90
C ARG A 42 -20.12 3.64 13.65
N SER A 43 -20.98 3.71 12.62
CA SER A 43 -20.70 3.09 11.32
C SER A 43 -19.43 3.68 10.66
N ASP A 44 -19.20 4.99 10.78
CA ASP A 44 -17.97 5.65 10.32
C ASP A 44 -16.72 5.17 11.11
N GLU A 45 -16.87 4.84 12.39
CA GLU A 45 -15.78 4.32 13.23
C GLU A 45 -15.44 2.87 12.88
N GLU A 46 -16.44 2.01 12.72
CA GLU A 46 -16.28 0.63 12.23
C GLU A 46 -15.65 0.60 10.83
N LEU A 47 -16.20 1.37 9.90
CA LEU A 47 -15.67 1.49 8.54
C LEU A 47 -14.26 2.10 8.57
N GLY A 48 -14.04 3.09 9.44
CA GLY A 48 -12.74 3.69 9.67
C GLY A 48 -11.68 2.68 10.13
N GLY A 49 -12.06 1.71 10.96
CA GLY A 49 -11.20 0.59 11.35
C GLY A 49 -10.79 -0.27 10.15
N LYS A 50 -11.75 -0.64 9.30
CA LYS A 50 -11.49 -1.43 8.08
C LYS A 50 -10.61 -0.69 7.07
N VAL A 51 -10.86 0.62 6.87
CA VAL A 51 -10.02 1.51 6.04
C VAL A 51 -8.57 1.51 6.52
N LYS A 52 -8.36 1.63 7.84
CA LYS A 52 -7.02 1.61 8.44
C LYS A 52 -6.34 0.25 8.28
N ALA A 53 -7.08 -0.85 8.45
CA ALA A 53 -6.57 -2.20 8.28
C ALA A 53 -6.09 -2.45 6.83
N SER A 54 -6.92 -2.17 5.82
CA SER A 54 -6.52 -2.29 4.40
C SER A 54 -5.32 -1.39 4.06
N PHE A 55 -5.29 -0.16 4.59
CA PHE A 55 -4.16 0.75 4.37
C PHE A 55 -2.85 0.23 4.97
N MET A 56 -2.89 -0.37 6.16
CA MET A 56 -1.71 -0.95 6.81
C MET A 56 -1.27 -2.25 6.14
N ALA A 57 -2.21 -3.10 5.70
CA ALA A 57 -1.91 -4.31 4.93
C ALA A 57 -1.17 -4.00 3.62
N SER A 58 -1.43 -2.82 3.05
CA SER A 58 -0.84 -2.36 1.79
C SER A 58 0.47 -1.57 1.95
N ASP A 59 1.15 -1.71 3.10
CA ASP A 59 2.37 -0.96 3.48
C ASP A 59 2.23 0.55 3.21
N ARG A 60 1.05 1.12 3.54
CA ARG A 60 0.75 2.54 3.39
C ARG A 60 0.92 3.08 1.96
N THR A 61 0.93 2.21 0.96
CA THR A 61 1.11 2.59 -0.45
C THR A 61 -0.23 2.96 -1.10
N TYR A 62 -1.34 2.46 -0.55
CA TYR A 62 -2.65 2.61 -1.16
C TYR A 62 -3.29 3.96 -0.81
N GLY A 63 -3.80 4.63 -1.84
CA GLY A 63 -4.68 5.79 -1.69
C GLY A 63 -6.15 5.38 -1.63
N ALA A 64 -7.03 6.36 -1.40
CA ALA A 64 -8.46 6.15 -1.21
C ALA A 64 -9.15 5.28 -2.26
N ARG A 65 -8.75 5.36 -3.54
CA ARG A 65 -9.34 4.55 -4.61
C ARG A 65 -9.02 3.06 -4.51
N ARG A 66 -7.82 2.71 -4.02
CA ARG A 66 -7.41 1.30 -3.88
C ARG A 66 -8.01 0.70 -2.62
N VAL A 67 -7.91 1.42 -1.50
CA VAL A 67 -8.58 1.03 -0.25
C VAL A 67 -10.09 0.84 -0.45
N TRP A 68 -10.74 1.70 -1.25
CA TRP A 68 -12.16 1.50 -1.59
C TRP A 68 -12.43 0.21 -2.37
N ARG A 69 -11.55 -0.18 -3.29
CA ARG A 69 -11.73 -1.44 -4.02
C ARG A 69 -11.52 -2.65 -3.13
N ASP A 70 -10.54 -2.59 -2.22
CA ASP A 70 -10.32 -3.67 -1.25
C ASP A 70 -11.55 -3.83 -0.36
N LEU A 71 -12.09 -2.72 0.16
CA LEU A 71 -13.30 -2.74 0.99
C LEU A 71 -14.54 -3.21 0.21
N LEU A 72 -14.64 -2.87 -1.07
CA LEU A 72 -15.72 -3.35 -1.92
C LEU A 72 -15.60 -4.86 -2.18
N ALA A 73 -14.38 -5.38 -2.34
CA ALA A 73 -14.11 -6.81 -2.46
C ALA A 73 -14.42 -7.56 -1.15
N ASP A 74 -14.20 -6.91 0.00
CA ASP A 74 -14.56 -7.41 1.32
C ASP A 74 -16.08 -7.29 1.62
N GLY A 75 -16.89 -6.84 0.67
CA GLY A 75 -18.35 -6.75 0.78
C GLY A 75 -18.86 -5.53 1.56
N ALA A 76 -18.03 -4.50 1.78
CA ALA A 76 -18.48 -3.29 2.45
C ALA A 76 -19.24 -2.36 1.51
N ASP A 77 -20.50 -2.05 1.85
CA ASP A 77 -21.29 -1.03 1.16
C ASP A 77 -20.82 0.37 1.59
N CYS A 78 -19.86 0.93 0.85
CA CYS A 78 -19.29 2.23 1.15
C CYS A 78 -18.93 3.02 -0.11
N GLY A 79 -19.15 4.33 -0.06
CA GLY A 79 -18.83 5.24 -1.16
C GLY A 79 -17.38 5.73 -1.11
N LEU A 80 -16.80 6.00 -2.28
CA LEU A 80 -15.44 6.57 -2.38
C LEU A 80 -15.28 7.90 -1.61
N HIS A 81 -16.33 8.74 -1.56
CA HIS A 81 -16.30 9.99 -0.82
C HIS A 81 -16.21 9.78 0.70
N GLN A 82 -16.90 8.77 1.22
CA GLN A 82 -16.86 8.41 2.64
C GLN A 82 -15.44 7.95 3.02
N ILE A 83 -14.82 7.09 2.21
CA ILE A 83 -13.43 6.64 2.44
C ILE A 83 -12.44 7.80 2.35
N LYS A 84 -12.57 8.68 1.35
CA LYS A 84 -11.72 9.88 1.26
C LYS A 84 -11.85 10.75 2.51
N ARG A 85 -13.06 10.92 3.04
CA ARG A 85 -13.32 11.68 4.27
C ARG A 85 -12.67 10.98 5.47
N LEU A 86 -12.88 9.67 5.64
CA LEU A 86 -12.31 8.88 6.75
C LEU A 86 -10.78 8.87 6.72
N MET A 87 -10.17 8.64 5.56
CA MET A 87 -8.72 8.70 5.41
C MET A 87 -8.16 10.09 5.77
N ARG A 88 -8.85 11.18 5.42
CA ARG A 88 -8.46 12.54 5.81
C ARG A 88 -8.56 12.74 7.32
N LEU A 89 -9.66 12.32 7.94
CA LEU A 89 -9.86 12.45 9.38
C LEU A 89 -8.83 11.66 10.19
N GLN A 90 -8.41 10.50 9.68
CA GLN A 90 -7.40 9.64 10.32
C GLN A 90 -5.96 9.97 9.90
N GLY A 91 -5.74 10.96 9.03
CA GLY A 91 -4.39 11.32 8.55
C GLY A 91 -3.71 10.25 7.67
N LEU A 92 -4.48 9.31 7.11
CA LEU A 92 -3.95 8.26 6.23
C LEU A 92 -3.62 8.83 4.86
N ARG A 93 -2.33 8.98 4.57
CA ARG A 93 -1.83 9.43 3.28
C ARG A 93 -0.90 8.37 2.69
N ALA A 94 -1.16 8.02 1.43
CA ALA A 94 -0.31 7.11 0.68
C ALA A 94 1.13 7.63 0.64
N ARG A 95 2.09 6.76 0.94
CA ARG A 95 3.51 7.09 0.88
C ARG A 95 3.88 7.44 -0.56
N PRO A 96 4.52 8.60 -0.82
CA PRO A 96 4.99 8.92 -2.15
C PRO A 96 6.00 7.86 -2.60
N ARG A 97 5.82 7.33 -3.80
CA ARG A 97 6.73 6.33 -4.38
C ARG A 97 8.10 6.97 -4.54
N ARG A 98 9.13 6.37 -3.93
CA ARG A 98 10.51 6.85 -4.09
C ARG A 98 10.86 6.83 -5.57
N ARG A 99 11.24 7.99 -6.13
CA ARG A 99 11.71 8.11 -7.51
C ARG A 99 12.92 7.18 -7.63
N ARG A 100 12.85 6.18 -8.50
CA ARG A 100 14.03 5.36 -8.80
C ARG A 100 15.07 6.28 -9.43
N LEU A 101 16.34 6.07 -9.10
CA LEU A 101 17.41 6.73 -9.85
C LEU A 101 17.23 6.39 -11.33
N PRO A 102 17.56 7.32 -12.25
CA PRO A 102 17.67 6.99 -13.66
C PRO A 102 18.44 5.69 -13.82
N LYS A 103 17.95 4.81 -14.69
CA LYS A 103 18.68 3.58 -15.02
C LYS A 103 20.04 4.03 -15.55
N ASP A 104 21.14 3.51 -15.00
CA ASP A 104 22.47 3.76 -15.57
C ASP A 104 22.39 3.37 -17.05
N SER A 105 22.40 4.38 -17.92
CA SER A 105 22.66 4.21 -19.34
C SER A 105 24.06 3.65 -19.36
N GLY A 106 24.20 2.37 -19.68
CA GLY A 106 25.39 1.55 -19.44
C GLY A 106 26.64 1.95 -20.21
N ASP A 107 26.90 3.24 -20.43
CA ASP A 107 28.22 3.77 -20.80
C ASP A 107 29.14 3.69 -19.58
N ARG A 108 29.37 2.46 -19.09
CA ARG A 108 30.66 2.17 -18.50
C ARG A 108 31.65 2.24 -19.66
N GLN A 109 32.43 3.31 -19.72
CA GLN A 109 33.64 3.32 -20.53
C GLN A 109 34.46 2.09 -20.15
N LEU A 110 34.43 1.07 -21.02
CA LEU A 110 35.24 -0.15 -20.90
C LEU A 110 36.74 0.16 -20.98
N GLU A 111 37.10 1.40 -21.36
CA GLU A 111 38.48 1.88 -21.47
C GLU A 111 39.24 1.89 -20.14
N THR A 112 38.56 1.77 -18.99
CA THR A 112 39.22 1.68 -17.68
C THR A 112 38.82 0.43 -16.92
N VAL A 113 38.68 -0.69 -17.63
CA VAL A 113 38.87 -2.01 -17.00
C VAL A 113 40.37 -2.28 -17.01
N PRO A 114 41.08 -2.26 -15.87
CA PRO A 114 42.48 -2.68 -15.87
C PRO A 114 42.54 -4.12 -16.37
N ALA A 115 43.42 -4.37 -17.34
CA ALA A 115 43.69 -5.73 -17.79
C ALA A 115 44.03 -6.59 -16.56
N ASN A 116 43.44 -7.77 -16.47
CA ASN A 116 43.71 -8.71 -15.40
C ASN A 116 45.19 -9.16 -15.49
N LEU A 117 46.08 -8.50 -14.74
CA LEU A 117 47.53 -8.77 -14.74
C LEU A 117 47.92 -10.03 -13.95
N LEU A 118 46.94 -10.79 -13.44
CA LEU A 118 47.17 -12.15 -12.95
C LEU A 118 47.18 -13.09 -14.15
N ASP A 119 48.33 -13.14 -14.81
CA ASP A 119 48.70 -14.13 -15.81
C ASP A 119 48.76 -15.51 -15.13
N ARG A 120 47.60 -16.13 -14.92
CA ARG A 120 47.49 -17.51 -14.46
C ARG A 120 47.90 -18.40 -15.62
N SER A 121 49.20 -18.51 -15.82
CA SER A 121 49.85 -19.54 -16.61
C SER A 121 49.59 -20.92 -15.97
N SER A 122 48.42 -21.48 -16.25
CA SER A 122 48.20 -22.91 -16.10
C SER A 122 48.06 -23.47 -17.51
N PRO A 123 49.08 -24.19 -18.03
CA PRO A 123 48.96 -24.80 -19.34
C PRO A 123 47.84 -25.86 -19.29
N PRO A 124 46.99 -25.99 -20.34
CA PRO A 124 46.12 -27.14 -20.45
C PRO A 124 46.99 -28.37 -20.66
N SER A 125 47.20 -29.16 -19.61
CA SER A 125 47.80 -30.48 -19.74
C SER A 125 46.89 -31.32 -20.64
N GLY A 126 47.29 -31.49 -21.90
CA GLY A 126 46.58 -32.31 -22.86
C GLY A 126 46.43 -33.75 -22.36
N ARG A 127 45.19 -34.25 -22.36
CA ARG A 127 44.96 -35.68 -22.53
C ARG A 127 44.45 -35.90 -23.93
N THR A 128 45.28 -36.59 -24.70
CA THR A 128 45.00 -37.13 -26.02
C THR A 128 43.83 -38.10 -25.99
N ARG A 129 43.05 -38.05 -27.06
CA ARG A 129 41.91 -38.91 -27.40
C ARG A 129 42.24 -40.39 -27.38
N SER A 130 41.26 -41.20 -27.01
CA SER A 130 41.02 -42.51 -27.63
C SER A 130 39.53 -42.85 -27.61
N GLY A 131 38.93 -42.96 -28.82
CA GLY A 131 37.75 -43.76 -29.21
C GLY A 131 36.44 -43.60 -28.42
N SER A 132 35.24 -43.53 -29.00
CA SER A 132 34.75 -43.87 -30.33
C SER A 132 33.34 -43.25 -30.51
N PRO A 133 32.88 -43.00 -31.75
CA PRO A 133 31.55 -42.47 -32.01
C PRO A 133 30.56 -43.62 -32.28
N THR A 134 29.38 -43.63 -31.66
CA THR A 134 28.33 -44.58 -32.05
C THR A 134 26.92 -43.99 -31.92
N LEU A 135 26.31 -43.87 -33.11
CA LEU A 135 24.88 -43.89 -33.47
C LEU A 135 23.97 -42.72 -33.05
N ARG A 136 23.57 -41.83 -33.97
CA ARG A 136 22.44 -41.95 -34.94
C ARG A 136 21.11 -42.30 -34.25
N ILE A 137 20.39 -41.28 -33.77
CA ILE A 137 18.96 -41.38 -33.49
C ILE A 137 18.22 -41.08 -34.79
N SER A 138 17.93 -42.14 -35.53
CA SER A 138 16.93 -42.15 -36.61
C SER A 138 15.56 -42.47 -36.03
N GLY A 139 14.53 -41.71 -36.44
CA GLY A 139 13.17 -42.23 -36.50
C GLY A 139 12.12 -41.50 -35.64
N ARG A 140 11.48 -40.48 -36.21
CA ARG A 140 10.08 -40.14 -35.91
C ARG A 140 9.25 -40.36 -37.17
N PRO A 141 8.37 -41.38 -37.23
CA PRO A 141 7.27 -41.39 -38.17
C PRO A 141 6.04 -40.74 -37.55
N ARG A 142 5.50 -39.76 -38.27
CA ARG A 142 4.15 -39.21 -38.12
C ARG A 142 3.17 -40.26 -38.65
N ALA A 143 2.31 -40.81 -37.80
CA ALA A 143 1.16 -41.60 -38.23
C ALA A 143 -0.10 -40.75 -38.10
N GLY A 144 -0.81 -40.57 -39.21
CA GLY A 144 -2.18 -40.11 -39.26
C GLY A 144 -3.12 -41.30 -39.52
N SER A 145 -4.27 -41.29 -38.86
CA SER A 145 -5.48 -42.10 -39.15
C SER A 145 -6.61 -41.44 -38.34
N ARG A 146 -7.50 -40.61 -38.92
CA ARG A 146 -8.74 -40.96 -39.65
C ARG A 146 -9.53 -42.12 -39.03
N SER A 147 -10.73 -41.83 -38.51
CA SER A 147 -11.98 -42.65 -38.45
C SER A 147 -12.98 -41.84 -37.61
N GLN A 148 -13.94 -41.09 -38.17
CA GLN A 148 -15.33 -41.50 -38.46
C GLN A 148 -15.95 -42.40 -37.38
N GLN A 149 -16.83 -41.79 -36.56
CA GLN A 149 -18.28 -42.03 -36.57
C GLN A 149 -18.98 -40.71 -36.23
#